data_AF-A0A2V9KXQ3-F1
#
_entry.id   AF-A0A2V9KXQ3-F1
#
_cell.length_a   1.000
_cell.length_b   1.000
_cell.length_c   1.000
_cell.angle_alpha   90.00
_cell.angle_beta   90.00
_cell.angle_gamma   90.00
#
_symmetry.space_group_name_H-M   'P 1'
#
loop_
_entity.id
_entity.type
_entity.pdbx_description
1 polymer ?
#
loop_
_entity_poly.entity_id
_entity_poly.type
_entity_poly.pdbx_seq_one_letter_code
_entity_poly.pdbx_strand_id
1 'polypeptide(L)'
;MEVPPGDLLIHAGDFTFYSKPSPTSMPGSGRLPHRHKVVVPGNHEFALEEPEDRGAIANAILLVDSGVQVEGMKISPLQRGSLRFRHLRV
;
A
#
# COMPACT_ATOMS: atom_id res chain seq x y z
N MET A 1 11.35 -12.48 10.27
CA MET A 1 10.08 -12.36 11.02
C MET A 1 9.00 -13.04 10.19
N GLU A 2 8.19 -13.89 10.81
CA GLU A 2 7.07 -14.55 10.12
C GLU A 2 5.80 -13.72 10.30
N VAL A 3 5.00 -13.60 9.23
CA VAL A 3 3.69 -12.95 9.31
C VAL A 3 2.67 -14.02 9.69
N PRO A 4 1.94 -13.86 10.80
CA PRO A 4 0.96 -14.86 11.24
C PRO A 4 -0.20 -14.97 10.23
N PRO A 5 -0.95 -16.08 10.25
CA PRO A 5 -2.19 -16.17 9.48
C PRO A 5 -3.23 -15.17 10.00
N GLY A 6 -4.08 -14.68 9.09
CA GLY A 6 -5.17 -13.78 9.42
C GLY A 6 -6.05 -13.47 8.20
N ASP A 7 -7.22 -12.90 8.44
CA ASP A 7 -8.19 -12.59 7.38
C ASP A 7 -7.81 -11.36 6.55
N LEU A 8 -7.12 -10.40 7.17
CA LEU A 8 -6.78 -9.10 6.60
C LEU A 8 -5.33 -8.73 6.95
N LEU A 9 -4.55 -8.43 5.91
CA LEU A 9 -3.24 -7.80 6.03
C LEU A 9 -3.34 -6.32 5.66
N ILE A 10 -2.78 -5.44 6.50
CA ILE A 10 -2.65 -3.99 6.20
C ILE A 10 -1.17 -3.61 6.22
N HIS A 11 -0.66 -3.07 5.12
CA HIS A 11 0.67 -2.45 5.05
C HIS A 11 0.54 -0.93 4.97
N ALA A 12 1.08 -0.20 5.95
CA ALA A 12 0.88 1.24 6.11
C ALA A 12 2.09 2.07 5.62
N GLY A 13 2.48 1.89 4.35
CA GLY A 13 3.55 2.64 3.70
C GLY A 13 4.90 1.93 3.65
N ASP A 14 5.81 2.44 2.81
CA ASP A 14 7.24 2.09 2.70
C ASP A 14 7.52 0.60 2.48
N PHE A 15 6.84 0.01 1.50
CA PHE A 15 7.02 -1.39 1.11
C PHE A 15 7.94 -1.57 -0.11
N THR A 16 8.47 -0.48 -0.67
CA THR A 16 9.48 -0.49 -1.72
C THR A 16 10.80 0.10 -1.24
N PHE A 17 11.90 -0.32 -1.86
CA PHE A 17 13.18 0.38 -1.73
C PHE A 17 13.38 1.25 -2.96
N TYR A 18 13.21 2.57 -2.83
CA TYR A 18 13.37 3.55 -3.92
C TYR A 18 12.48 3.28 -5.14
N SER A 19 11.18 3.04 -4.94
CA SER A 19 10.23 2.66 -5.99
C SER A 19 10.60 1.42 -6.81
N LYS A 20 11.65 0.67 -6.43
CA LYS A 20 11.97 -0.61 -7.05
C LYS A 20 11.18 -1.69 -6.33
N PRO A 21 10.21 -2.33 -6.99
CA PRO A 21 9.49 -3.44 -6.39
C PRO A 21 10.50 -4.58 -6.17
N SER A 22 10.77 -4.93 -4.92
CA SER A 22 11.35 -6.25 -4.64
C SER A 22 10.20 -7.25 -4.62
N PRO A 23 10.28 -8.40 -5.33
CA PRO A 23 9.23 -9.42 -5.30
C PRO A 23 8.90 -9.89 -3.87
N THR A 24 9.81 -9.67 -2.93
CA THR A 24 9.71 -10.04 -1.52
C THR A 24 9.04 -8.99 -0.64
N SER A 25 9.07 -7.71 -1.01
CA SER A 25 8.57 -6.60 -0.17
C SER A 25 7.20 -6.09 -0.60
N MET A 26 6.77 -6.38 -1.84
CA MET A 26 5.47 -5.94 -2.34
C MET A 26 4.32 -6.63 -1.59
N PRO A 27 3.46 -5.89 -0.88
CA PRO A 27 2.29 -6.47 -0.23
C PRO A 27 1.29 -6.79 -1.33
N GLY A 28 1.12 -8.08 -1.60
CA GLY A 28 0.42 -8.57 -2.79
C GLY A 28 1.29 -9.41 -3.74
N SER A 29 2.55 -9.69 -3.41
CA SER A 29 3.42 -10.61 -4.17
C SER A 29 2.99 -12.10 -4.14
N GLY A 30 1.71 -12.41 -3.88
CA GLY A 30 1.17 -13.78 -3.91
C GLY A 30 1.63 -14.71 -2.77
N ARG A 31 2.54 -14.26 -1.89
CA ARG A 31 3.16 -15.12 -0.86
C ARG A 31 2.40 -15.23 0.46
N LEU A 32 1.56 -14.26 0.83
CA LEU A 32 0.87 -14.27 2.13
C LEU A 32 -0.57 -14.75 2.00
N PRO A 33 -1.03 -15.68 2.88
CA PRO A 33 -2.31 -16.39 2.73
C PRO A 33 -3.55 -15.57 3.08
N HIS A 34 -3.37 -14.32 3.52
CA HIS A 34 -4.45 -13.44 3.93
C HIS A 34 -5.45 -13.22 2.79
N ARG A 35 -6.74 -13.43 3.08
CA ARG A 35 -7.84 -13.29 2.12
C ARG A 35 -7.92 -11.87 1.56
N HIS A 36 -7.81 -10.88 2.46
CA HIS A 36 -7.82 -9.47 2.11
C HIS A 36 -6.44 -8.86 2.36
N LYS A 37 -6.04 -7.96 1.46
CA LYS A 37 -4.77 -7.23 1.56
C LYS A 37 -5.04 -5.78 1.24
N VAL A 38 -4.68 -4.87 2.13
CA VAL A 38 -4.83 -3.43 1.97
C VAL A 38 -3.46 -2.79 2.11
N VAL A 39 -3.16 -1.85 1.22
CA VAL A 39 -1.88 -1.13 1.22
C VAL A 39 -2.12 0.36 1.11
N VAL A 40 -1.30 1.12 1.82
CA VAL A 40 -1.22 2.58 1.71
C VAL A 40 0.21 2.89 1.26
N PRO A 41 0.44 3.72 0.23
CA PRO A 41 1.78 4.14 -0.14
C PRO A 41 2.37 5.06 0.93
N GLY A 42 3.66 4.88 1.21
CA GLY A 42 4.46 5.76 2.03
C GLY A 42 5.29 6.72 1.17
N ASN A 43 6.35 7.28 1.74
CA ASN A 43 7.20 8.25 1.03
C ASN A 43 8.22 7.59 0.10
N HIS A 44 8.33 6.26 0.09
CA HIS A 44 9.23 5.54 -0.81
C HIS A 44 8.56 5.05 -2.11
N GLU A 45 7.23 5.12 -2.20
CA GLU A 45 6.43 4.66 -3.34
C GLU A 45 6.13 5.79 -4.35
N PHE A 46 7.14 6.58 -4.75
CA PHE A 46 6.94 7.71 -5.67
C PHE A 46 6.29 7.30 -7.01
N ALA A 47 6.54 6.08 -7.47
CA ALA A 47 5.90 5.57 -8.69
C ALA A 47 4.37 5.47 -8.56
N LEU A 48 3.82 5.32 -7.35
CA LEU A 48 2.37 5.21 -7.16
C LEU A 48 1.65 6.58 -7.09
N GLU A 49 2.39 7.70 -7.12
CA GLU A 49 1.82 9.04 -7.27
C GLU A 49 1.04 9.14 -8.58
N GLU A 50 1.64 8.66 -9.68
CA GLU A 50 1.02 8.61 -11.01
C GLU A 50 -0.07 7.53 -11.08
N PRO A 51 -1.32 7.87 -11.43
CA PRO A 51 -2.42 6.91 -11.50
C PRO A 51 -2.17 5.69 -12.40
N GLU A 52 -1.41 5.87 -13.47
CA GLU A 52 -1.12 4.85 -14.49
C GLU A 52 -0.26 3.70 -13.92
N ASP A 53 0.62 4.03 -12.98
CA ASP A 53 1.57 3.09 -12.37
C ASP A 53 0.94 2.28 -11.22
N ARG A 54 -0.25 2.67 -10.75
CA ARG A 54 -0.95 1.99 -9.63
C ARG A 54 -1.35 0.55 -9.95
N GLY A 55 -1.43 0.19 -11.23
CA GLY A 55 -1.62 -1.19 -11.69
C GLY A 55 -0.52 -2.16 -11.25
N ALA A 56 0.63 -1.65 -10.79
CA ALA A 56 1.68 -2.46 -10.18
C ALA A 56 1.22 -3.18 -8.90
N ILE A 57 0.16 -2.71 -8.24
CA ILE A 57 -0.44 -3.36 -7.07
C ILE A 57 -1.57 -4.29 -7.54
N ALA A 58 -1.23 -5.54 -7.86
CA ALA A 58 -2.19 -6.48 -8.45
C ALA A 58 -3.01 -7.31 -7.45
N ASN A 59 -2.45 -7.67 -6.28
CA ASN A 59 -3.13 -8.54 -5.30
C ASN A 59 -3.37 -7.84 -3.96
N ALA A 60 -3.58 -6.53 -3.96
CA ALA A 60 -3.97 -5.77 -2.79
C ALA A 60 -4.83 -4.57 -3.18
N ILE A 61 -5.63 -4.10 -2.24
CA ILE A 61 -6.43 -2.89 -2.37
C ILE A 61 -5.50 -1.72 -2.01
N LEU A 62 -5.15 -0.92 -3.01
CA LEU A 62 -4.37 0.30 -2.83
C LEU A 62 -5.29 1.46 -2.38
N LEU A 63 -4.97 2.08 -1.25
CA LEU A 63 -5.66 3.28 -0.75
C LEU A 63 -4.79 4.52 -0.99
N VAL A 64 -5.23 5.37 -1.91
CA VAL A 64 -4.67 6.71 -2.16
C VAL A 64 -5.80 7.71 -2.00
N ASP A 65 -5.73 8.52 -0.95
CA ASP A 65 -6.76 9.49 -0.57
C ASP A 65 -8.19 8.92 -0.58
N SER A 66 -8.30 7.65 -0.21
CA SER A 66 -9.54 6.87 -0.28
C SER A 66 -9.66 5.91 0.90
N GLY A 67 -10.83 5.29 1.04
CA GLY A 67 -11.07 4.24 2.01
C GLY A 67 -11.80 3.07 1.35
N VAL A 68 -11.84 1.94 2.06
CA VAL A 68 -12.49 0.71 1.60
C VAL A 68 -13.31 0.06 2.71
N GLN A 69 -14.33 -0.69 2.34
CA GLN A 69 -15.05 -1.55 3.26
C GLN A 69 -14.63 -3.00 3.05
N VAL A 70 -14.19 -3.68 4.11
CA VAL A 70 -13.77 -5.09 4.10
C VAL A 70 -14.50 -5.79 5.23
N GLU A 71 -15.29 -6.82 4.92
CA GLU A 71 -16.04 -7.61 5.92
C GLU A 71 -16.87 -6.71 6.89
N GLY A 72 -17.48 -5.65 6.35
CA GLY A 72 -18.27 -4.67 7.13
C GLY A 72 -17.44 -3.60 7.86
N MET A 73 -16.12 -3.74 7.96
CA MET A 73 -15.22 -2.76 8.57
C MET A 73 -14.84 -1.66 7.57
N LYS A 74 -14.91 -0.39 7.98
CA LYS A 74 -14.40 0.73 7.19
C LYS A 74 -12.93 0.98 7.51
N ILE A 75 -12.09 0.98 6.49
CA ILE A 75 -10.65 1.18 6.58
C ILE A 75 -10.28 2.42 5.77
N SER A 76 -9.55 3.35 6.38
CA SER A 76 -9.03 4.53 5.70
C SER A 76 -7.74 5.00 6.39
N PRO A 77 -6.72 5.45 5.64
CA PRO A 77 -5.55 6.08 6.22
C PRO A 77 -5.94 7.38 6.93
N LEU A 78 -5.28 7.68 8.05
CA LEU A 78 -5.45 8.94 8.74
C LEU A 78 -4.72 10.04 7.96
N GLN A 79 -5.49 10.88 7.25
CA GLN A 79 -4.94 12.07 6.60
C GLN A 79 -4.78 13.19 7.64
N ARG A 80 -3.56 13.43 8.13
CA ARG A 80 -3.22 14.76 8.69
C ARG A 80 -3.14 15.72 7.50
N GLY A 81 -3.88 16.83 7.56
CA GLY A 81 -4.25 17.63 6.40
C GLY A 81 -3.14 17.89 5.38
N SER A 82 -3.50 17.79 4.09
CA SER A 82 -2.68 18.17 2.93
C SER A 82 -1.19 17.81 3.08
N LEU A 83 -0.88 16.52 3.25
CA LEU A 83 0.42 16.01 2.81
C LEU A 83 0.43 16.05 1.28
N ARG A 84 0.66 17.25 0.72
CA ARG A 84 1.23 17.32 -0.61
C ARG A 84 2.61 16.71 -0.47
N PHE A 85 2.83 15.54 -1.05
CA PHE A 85 4.17 15.05 -1.37
C PHE A 85 4.75 16.03 -2.39
N ARG A 86 5.21 17.19 -1.92
CA ARG A 86 5.99 18.11 -2.73
C ARG A 86 7.33 17.41 -2.90
N HIS A 87 7.52 16.83 -4.07
CA HIS A 87 8.83 16.53 -4.64
C HIS A 87 9.77 17.72 -4.36
N LEU A 88 10.58 17.63 -3.31
CA LEU A 88 11.76 18.47 -3.19
C LEU A 88 12.80 17.81 -4.10
N ARG A 89 12.80 18.20 -5.37
CA ARG A 89 13.99 17.98 -6.20
C ARG A 89 15.09 18.81 -5.55
N VAL A 90 16.03 18.13 -4.90
CA VAL A 90 17.32 18.71 -4.52
C VAL A 90 18.20 18.78 -5.75
#